data_AF-A0A1S1MT23-F1
#
_entry.id   AF-A0A1S1MT23-F1
#
_cell.length_a   1.000
_cell.length_b   1.000
_cell.length_c   1.000
_cell.angle_alpha   90.00
_cell.angle_beta   90.00
_cell.angle_gamma   90.00
#
_symmetry.space_group_name_H-M   'P 1'
#
loop_
_entity.id
_entity.type
_entity.pdbx_description
1 polymer ?
#
loop_
_entity_poly.entity_id
_entity_poly.type
_entity_poly.pdbx_seq_one_letter_code
_entity_poly.pdbx_strand_id
1 'polypeptide(L)'
;MSEQITEQVNDSIETQLPIVTYSDVATKRTLRHPAAQIKATLEQAIAQEEAEHAQAHAAWQALLADIQAQIEHAQAHNAANPDDQIDVPELPAEPMIDMAKRRACYEVKNVEVDLELTTEAQDSHIVYDDDALIAYHHPKTIAHSDEHIEAIKRERFKTQRAENVAAITVEVDKMLFDGDELSQSRMTRAIILMSDTDTQLWVLANNEVVEVTREQLKQACVLSAQKQSELWV
;
A
#
# COMPACT_ATOMS: atom_id res chain seq x y z
N MET A 1 -66.62 26.78 -3.47
CA MET A 1 -67.09 26.55 -4.86
C MET A 1 -66.67 27.79 -5.64
N SER A 2 -65.72 27.78 -6.55
CA SER A 2 -65.19 26.67 -7.35
C SER A 2 -63.76 27.00 -7.81
N GLU A 3 -63.05 25.94 -8.18
CA GLU A 3 -61.68 25.87 -8.66
C GLU A 3 -61.45 26.55 -10.02
N GLN A 4 -60.20 26.99 -10.23
CA GLN A 4 -59.46 27.02 -11.50
C GLN A 4 -58.01 27.36 -11.11
N ILE A 5 -57.15 26.38 -10.82
CA ILE A 5 -56.26 25.67 -11.76
C ILE A 5 -55.51 26.64 -12.70
N THR A 6 -54.29 26.99 -12.31
CA THR A 6 -53.21 27.26 -13.26
C THR A 6 -52.02 26.41 -12.84
N GLU A 7 -51.92 25.27 -13.52
CA GLU A 7 -50.95 24.21 -13.33
C GLU A 7 -49.69 24.53 -14.14
N GLN A 8 -48.56 24.52 -13.44
CA GLN A 8 -47.23 24.08 -13.84
C GLN A 8 -46.75 24.37 -15.27
N VAL A 9 -45.77 25.28 -15.36
CA VAL A 9 -44.60 25.10 -16.23
C VAL A 9 -43.41 24.98 -15.29
N ASN A 10 -43.11 23.76 -14.84
CA ASN A 10 -41.82 23.46 -14.23
C ASN A 10 -41.01 22.71 -15.29
N ASP A 11 -40.23 23.51 -16.01
CA ASP A 11 -39.33 23.08 -17.07
C ASP A 11 -38.35 22.07 -16.48
N SER A 12 -38.44 20.84 -16.95
CA SER A 12 -37.56 19.76 -16.53
C SER A 12 -36.21 20.00 -17.17
N ILE A 13 -35.32 20.68 -16.44
CA ILE A 13 -33.88 20.65 -16.74
C ILE A 13 -33.48 19.19 -16.54
N GLU A 14 -33.41 18.43 -17.64
CA GLU A 14 -32.65 17.18 -17.69
C GLU A 14 -31.22 17.53 -17.29
N THR A 15 -30.91 17.35 -16.01
CA THR A 15 -29.53 17.34 -15.51
C THR A 15 -28.81 16.17 -16.16
N GLN A 16 -28.29 16.39 -17.36
CA GLN A 16 -27.22 15.55 -17.90
C GLN A 16 -26.09 15.61 -16.89
N LEU A 17 -25.82 14.47 -16.25
CA LEU A 17 -24.72 14.33 -15.32
C LEU A 17 -23.42 14.76 -16.03
N PRO A 18 -22.54 15.51 -15.36
CA PRO A 18 -21.29 15.94 -15.97
C PRO A 18 -20.49 14.72 -16.43
N ILE A 19 -20.03 14.72 -17.68
CA ILE A 19 -19.18 13.67 -18.25
C ILE A 19 -17.84 13.72 -17.50
N VAL A 20 -17.53 12.65 -16.77
CA VAL A 20 -16.28 12.52 -16.03
C VAL A 20 -15.32 11.65 -16.84
N THR A 21 -14.10 12.15 -17.05
CA THR A 21 -13.07 11.48 -17.85
C THR A 21 -11.81 11.20 -17.03
N TYR A 22 -10.92 10.36 -17.54
CA TYR A 22 -9.58 10.16 -16.95
C TYR A 22 -8.76 11.45 -16.85
N SER A 23 -9.01 12.46 -17.70
CA SER A 23 -8.35 13.77 -17.58
C SER A 23 -8.78 14.53 -16.32
N ASP A 24 -10.01 14.34 -15.87
CA ASP A 24 -10.52 14.96 -14.63
C ASP A 24 -9.86 14.33 -13.41
N VAL A 25 -9.66 13.01 -13.45
CA VAL A 25 -8.89 12.28 -12.43
C VAL A 25 -7.46 12.80 -12.35
N ALA A 26 -6.78 12.92 -13.50
CA ALA A 26 -5.42 13.45 -13.59
C ALA A 26 -5.35 14.90 -13.05
N THR A 27 -6.33 15.73 -13.39
CA THR A 27 -6.43 17.12 -12.91
C THR A 27 -6.56 17.16 -11.38
N LYS A 28 -7.45 16.34 -10.80
CA LYS A 28 -7.62 16.27 -9.34
C LYS A 28 -6.36 15.78 -8.62
N ARG A 29 -5.62 14.84 -9.21
CA ARG A 29 -4.31 14.40 -8.68
C ARG A 29 -3.30 15.53 -8.69
N THR A 30 -3.17 16.26 -9.80
CA THR A 30 -2.26 17.42 -9.91
C THR A 30 -2.61 18.51 -8.89
N LEU A 31 -3.91 18.73 -8.65
CA LEU A 31 -4.41 19.67 -7.66
C LEU A 31 -4.37 19.13 -6.21
N ARG A 32 -3.81 17.94 -5.98
CA ARG A 32 -3.64 17.30 -4.66
C ARG A 32 -4.94 17.19 -3.85
N HIS A 33 -6.04 16.87 -4.53
CA HIS A 33 -7.29 16.57 -3.84
C HIS A 33 -7.14 15.38 -2.87
N PRO A 34 -8.03 15.25 -1.88
CA PRO A 34 -8.07 14.07 -1.01
C PRO A 34 -8.21 12.77 -1.82
N ALA A 35 -7.53 11.71 -1.38
CA ALA A 35 -7.51 10.42 -2.06
C ALA A 35 -8.92 9.85 -2.33
N ALA A 36 -9.84 9.99 -1.36
CA ALA A 36 -11.22 9.56 -1.51
C ALA A 36 -11.95 10.27 -2.67
N GLN A 37 -11.68 11.56 -2.89
CA GLN A 37 -12.28 12.31 -4.01
C GLN A 37 -11.70 11.88 -5.36
N ILE A 38 -10.38 11.64 -5.40
CA ILE A 38 -9.71 11.13 -6.60
C ILE A 38 -10.27 9.76 -6.97
N LYS A 39 -10.39 8.86 -5.99
CA LYS A 39 -10.96 7.51 -6.18
C LYS A 39 -12.39 7.56 -6.69
N ALA A 40 -13.26 8.35 -6.05
CA ALA A 40 -14.65 8.50 -6.50
C ALA A 40 -14.74 9.05 -7.94
N THR A 41 -13.85 9.96 -8.32
CA THR A 41 -13.80 10.49 -9.70
C THR A 41 -13.34 9.42 -10.69
N LEU A 42 -12.38 8.57 -10.28
CA LEU A 42 -11.91 7.45 -11.11
C LEU A 42 -13.02 6.42 -11.34
N GLU A 43 -13.76 6.05 -10.29
CA GLU A 43 -14.91 5.13 -10.40
C GLU A 43 -15.98 5.69 -11.35
N GLN A 44 -16.25 7.00 -11.29
CA GLN A 44 -17.17 7.65 -12.23
C GLN A 44 -16.65 7.63 -13.68
N ALA A 45 -15.37 7.90 -13.89
CA ALA A 45 -14.76 7.83 -15.22
C ALA A 45 -14.80 6.40 -15.80
N ILE A 46 -14.57 5.38 -14.98
CA ILE A 46 -14.67 3.97 -15.37
C ILE A 46 -16.10 3.61 -15.76
N ALA A 47 -17.08 3.99 -14.95
CA ALA A 47 -18.48 3.73 -15.26
C ALA A 47 -18.93 4.40 -16.56
N GLN A 48 -18.43 5.61 -16.85
CA GLN A 48 -18.68 6.31 -18.10
C GLN A 48 -18.05 5.57 -19.30
N GLU A 49 -16.78 5.17 -19.19
CA GLU A 49 -16.10 4.39 -20.23
C GLU A 49 -16.82 3.06 -20.51
N GLU A 50 -17.29 2.36 -19.48
CA GLU A 50 -18.02 1.10 -19.62
C GLU A 50 -19.38 1.30 -20.29
N ALA A 51 -20.09 2.39 -19.98
CA ALA A 51 -21.33 2.74 -20.65
C ALA A 51 -21.10 3.06 -22.13
N GLU A 52 -20.05 3.82 -22.46
CA GLU A 52 -19.66 4.13 -23.84
C GLU A 52 -19.24 2.87 -24.61
N HIS A 53 -18.45 1.99 -23.98
CA HIS A 53 -18.07 0.71 -24.55
C HIS A 53 -19.29 -0.18 -24.83
N ALA A 54 -20.22 -0.29 -23.88
CA ALA A 54 -21.44 -1.08 -24.06
C ALA A 54 -22.29 -0.57 -25.23
N GLN A 55 -22.42 0.75 -25.38
CA GLN A 55 -23.11 1.36 -26.52
C GLN A 55 -22.39 1.10 -27.85
N ALA A 56 -21.06 1.27 -27.87
CA ALA A 56 -20.24 0.99 -29.05
C ALA A 56 -20.32 -0.48 -29.45
N HIS A 57 -20.29 -1.39 -28.49
CA HIS A 57 -20.42 -2.82 -28.70
C HIS A 57 -21.80 -3.19 -29.23
N ALA A 58 -22.88 -2.63 -28.68
CA ALA A 58 -24.23 -2.83 -29.22
C ALA A 58 -24.37 -2.33 -30.67
N ALA A 59 -23.78 -1.18 -31.00
CA ALA A 59 -23.75 -0.66 -32.36
C ALA A 59 -22.93 -1.56 -33.31
N TRP A 60 -21.79 -2.07 -32.84
CA TRP A 60 -20.95 -3.01 -33.57
C TRP A 60 -21.69 -4.34 -33.83
N GLN A 61 -22.41 -4.88 -32.85
CA GLN A 61 -23.23 -6.09 -33.02
C GLN A 61 -24.33 -5.91 -34.07
N ALA A 62 -24.98 -4.74 -34.11
CA ALA A 62 -25.97 -4.45 -35.14
C ALA A 62 -25.33 -4.40 -36.54
N LEU A 63 -24.17 -3.74 -36.67
CA LEU A 63 -23.44 -3.62 -37.93
C LEU A 63 -22.86 -4.96 -38.41
N LEU A 64 -22.46 -5.85 -37.48
CA LEU A 64 -21.99 -7.19 -37.79
C LEU A 64 -23.02 -8.03 -38.53
N ALA A 65 -24.28 -7.97 -38.12
CA ALA A 65 -25.35 -8.75 -38.75
C ALA A 65 -25.51 -8.37 -40.23
N ASP A 66 -25.47 -7.07 -40.52
CA ASP A 66 -25.56 -6.56 -41.88
C ASP A 66 -24.35 -6.96 -42.73
N ILE A 67 -23.13 -6.85 -42.18
CA ILE A 67 -21.90 -7.24 -42.89
C ILE A 67 -21.84 -8.74 -43.11
N GLN A 68 -22.28 -9.57 -42.16
CA GLN A 68 -22.34 -11.02 -42.34
C GLN A 68 -23.31 -11.40 -43.47
N ALA A 69 -24.48 -10.77 -43.57
CA ALA A 69 -25.38 -10.98 -44.69
C ALA A 69 -24.76 -10.59 -46.04
N GLN A 70 -23.98 -9.51 -46.08
CA GLN A 70 -23.24 -9.10 -47.30
C GLN A 70 -22.13 -10.09 -47.66
N ILE A 71 -21.40 -10.61 -46.67
CA ILE A 71 -20.38 -11.64 -46.86
C ILE A 71 -21.01 -12.91 -47.44
N GLU A 72 -22.10 -13.39 -46.84
CA GLU A 72 -22.82 -14.58 -47.34
C GLU A 72 -23.32 -14.39 -48.78
N HIS A 73 -23.87 -13.21 -49.08
CA HIS A 73 -24.29 -12.86 -50.43
C HIS A 73 -23.11 -12.85 -51.41
N ALA A 74 -21.99 -12.21 -51.06
CA ALA A 74 -20.79 -12.16 -51.89
C ALA A 74 -20.21 -13.55 -52.14
N GLN A 75 -20.13 -14.39 -51.11
CA GLN A 75 -19.67 -15.77 -51.23
C GLN A 75 -20.59 -16.61 -52.13
N ALA A 76 -21.92 -16.49 -51.96
CA ALA A 76 -22.89 -17.19 -52.79
C ALA A 76 -22.80 -16.75 -54.27
N HIS A 77 -22.65 -15.44 -54.52
CA HIS A 77 -22.46 -14.90 -55.86
C HIS A 77 -21.19 -15.43 -56.52
N ASN A 78 -20.06 -15.39 -55.80
CA ASN A 78 -18.76 -15.83 -56.31
C ASN A 78 -18.73 -17.34 -56.57
N ALA A 79 -19.44 -18.13 -55.75
CA ALA A 79 -19.59 -19.57 -55.96
C ALA A 79 -20.43 -19.89 -57.21
N ALA A 80 -21.47 -19.10 -57.49
CA ALA A 80 -22.35 -19.27 -58.65
C ALA A 80 -21.76 -18.69 -59.95
N ASN A 81 -20.92 -17.66 -59.86
CA ASN A 81 -20.36 -16.92 -60.99
C ASN A 81 -18.82 -16.83 -60.89
N PRO A 82 -18.08 -17.90 -61.26
CA PRO A 82 -16.63 -17.93 -61.11
C PRO A 82 -15.87 -16.87 -61.93
N ASP A 83 -16.44 -16.47 -63.07
CA ASP A 83 -15.85 -15.50 -64.01
C ASP A 83 -16.23 -14.04 -63.68
N ASP A 84 -17.15 -13.80 -62.74
CA ASP A 84 -17.63 -12.47 -62.31
C ASP A 84 -17.72 -12.40 -60.79
N GLN A 85 -16.56 -12.25 -60.13
CA GLN A 85 -16.47 -12.22 -58.68
C GLN A 85 -16.68 -10.80 -58.14
N ILE A 86 -17.46 -10.70 -57.06
CA ILE A 86 -17.63 -9.49 -56.26
C ILE A 86 -16.79 -9.56 -54.98
N ASP A 87 -16.38 -8.39 -54.50
CA ASP A 87 -15.53 -8.29 -53.32
C ASP A 87 -16.28 -8.75 -52.05
N VAL A 88 -15.57 -9.42 -51.15
CA VAL A 88 -16.13 -9.93 -49.90
C VAL A 88 -15.79 -8.92 -48.79
N PRO A 89 -16.79 -8.25 -48.18
CA PRO A 89 -16.53 -7.29 -47.13
C PRO A 89 -15.76 -7.88 -45.94
N GLU A 90 -14.88 -7.09 -45.33
CA GLU A 90 -14.18 -7.48 -44.11
C GLU A 90 -15.04 -7.26 -42.86
N LEU A 91 -14.83 -8.07 -41.83
CA LEU A 91 -15.51 -7.89 -40.55
C LEU A 91 -14.95 -6.66 -39.80
N PRO A 92 -15.81 -5.84 -39.20
CA PRO A 92 -15.41 -4.67 -38.42
C PRO A 92 -14.70 -5.10 -37.13
N ALA A 93 -13.67 -4.35 -36.72
CA ALA A 93 -12.99 -4.58 -35.45
C ALA A 93 -13.92 -4.36 -34.24
N GLU A 94 -13.81 -5.24 -33.24
CA GLU A 94 -14.59 -5.13 -32.00
C GLU A 94 -14.13 -3.93 -31.16
N PRO A 95 -15.05 -3.14 -30.60
CA PRO A 95 -14.68 -2.08 -29.67
C PRO A 95 -14.08 -2.66 -28.38
N MET A 96 -12.99 -2.06 -27.90
CA MET A 96 -12.25 -2.53 -26.73
C MET A 96 -11.96 -1.38 -25.77
N ILE A 97 -12.01 -1.68 -24.47
CA ILE A 97 -11.65 -0.76 -23.38
C ILE A 97 -10.14 -0.49 -23.40
N ASP A 98 -9.74 0.78 -23.25
CA ASP A 98 -8.33 1.16 -23.18
C ASP A 98 -7.81 0.99 -21.75
N MET A 99 -7.43 -0.25 -21.41
CA MET A 99 -6.91 -0.59 -20.09
C MET A 99 -5.64 0.20 -19.73
N ALA A 100 -4.86 0.67 -20.72
CA ALA A 100 -3.67 1.47 -20.44
C ALA A 100 -4.05 2.86 -19.91
N LYS A 101 -5.06 3.51 -20.51
CA LYS A 101 -5.60 4.78 -19.99
C LYS A 101 -6.23 4.62 -18.61
N ARG A 102 -7.00 3.55 -18.40
CA ARG A 102 -7.62 3.24 -17.10
C ARG A 102 -6.56 3.06 -16.01
N ARG A 103 -5.59 2.17 -16.23
CA ARG A 103 -4.52 1.86 -15.27
C ARG A 103 -3.57 3.03 -14.99
N ALA A 104 -3.41 3.96 -15.92
CA ALA A 104 -2.61 5.18 -15.69
C ALA A 104 -3.16 6.08 -14.55
N CYS A 105 -4.43 5.89 -14.19
CA CYS A 105 -5.11 6.66 -13.15
C CYS A 105 -5.17 5.96 -11.78
N TYR A 106 -4.70 4.70 -11.68
CA TYR A 106 -4.76 3.92 -10.44
C TYR A 106 -3.97 4.57 -9.30
N GLU A 107 -4.37 4.22 -8.07
CA GLU A 107 -3.59 4.55 -6.88
C GLU A 107 -2.25 3.82 -6.94
N VAL A 108 -1.15 4.55 -6.77
CA VAL A 108 0.19 3.96 -6.79
C VAL A 108 0.60 3.59 -5.37
N LYS A 109 0.90 2.31 -5.14
CA LYS A 109 1.47 1.81 -3.88
C LYS A 109 2.84 1.23 -4.15
N ASN A 110 3.85 1.73 -3.44
CA ASN A 110 5.18 1.14 -3.49
C ASN A 110 5.23 -0.04 -2.52
N VAL A 111 5.66 -1.20 -3.02
CA VAL A 111 5.80 -2.39 -2.18
C VAL A 111 7.11 -2.29 -1.42
N GLU A 112 7.02 -2.35 -0.09
CA GLU A 112 8.18 -2.36 0.79
C GLU A 112 8.84 -3.74 0.72
N VAL A 113 10.08 -3.77 0.23
CA VAL A 113 10.89 -4.96 0.14
C VAL A 113 12.22 -4.67 0.83
N ASP A 114 12.64 -5.58 1.70
CA ASP A 114 13.94 -5.51 2.34
C ASP A 114 15.03 -5.95 1.36
N LEU A 115 15.57 -4.98 0.62
CA LEU A 115 16.51 -5.23 -0.48
C LEU A 115 17.81 -5.92 -0.04
N GLU A 116 18.17 -5.88 1.24
CA GLU A 116 19.37 -6.57 1.77
C GLU A 116 19.10 -8.06 2.03
N LEU A 117 17.83 -8.46 2.08
CA LEU A 117 17.40 -9.82 2.39
C LEU A 117 16.72 -10.52 1.20
N THR A 118 16.75 -9.94 0.00
CA THR A 118 16.12 -10.54 -1.18
C THR A 118 16.89 -11.77 -1.69
N THR A 119 16.16 -12.83 -2.01
CA THR A 119 16.70 -14.10 -2.53
C THR A 119 16.60 -14.23 -4.04
N GLU A 120 15.78 -13.38 -4.68
CA GLU A 120 15.47 -13.45 -6.11
C GLU A 120 15.84 -12.14 -6.80
N ALA A 121 16.43 -12.25 -7.98
CA ALA A 121 16.75 -11.11 -8.83
C ALA A 121 15.60 -10.87 -9.81
N GLN A 122 14.98 -9.70 -9.71
CA GLN A 122 13.88 -9.30 -10.57
C GLN A 122 13.97 -7.81 -10.89
N ASP A 123 13.71 -7.45 -12.14
CA ASP A 123 13.61 -6.04 -12.51
C ASP A 123 12.36 -5.39 -11.90
N SER A 124 12.41 -4.06 -11.77
CA SER A 124 11.27 -3.30 -11.28
C SER A 124 10.08 -3.53 -12.21
N HIS A 125 8.92 -3.82 -11.62
CA HIS A 125 7.71 -4.11 -12.36
C HIS A 125 6.49 -3.56 -11.62
N ILE A 126 5.37 -3.49 -12.34
CA ILE A 126 4.09 -3.00 -11.81
C ILE A 126 3.09 -4.14 -11.88
N VAL A 127 2.45 -4.44 -10.76
CA VAL A 127 1.31 -5.36 -10.67
C VAL A 127 0.04 -4.56 -10.50
N TYR A 128 -0.95 -4.81 -11.35
CA TYR A 128 -2.23 -4.09 -11.32
C TYR A 128 -3.29 -4.94 -10.61
N ASP A 129 -3.97 -4.34 -9.64
CA ASP A 129 -5.22 -4.83 -9.06
C ASP A 129 -6.35 -3.97 -9.63
N ASP A 130 -7.01 -4.48 -10.66
CA ASP A 130 -8.06 -3.76 -11.38
C ASP A 130 -9.34 -3.62 -10.53
N ASP A 131 -9.59 -4.52 -9.58
CA ASP A 131 -10.75 -4.44 -8.69
C ASP A 131 -10.54 -3.37 -7.61
N ALA A 132 -9.33 -3.30 -7.04
CA ALA A 132 -8.98 -2.30 -6.04
C ALA A 132 -8.60 -0.94 -6.64
N LEU A 133 -8.35 -0.89 -7.96
CA LEU A 133 -7.82 0.27 -8.69
C LEU A 133 -6.43 0.71 -8.19
N ILE A 134 -5.55 -0.27 -7.94
CA ILE A 134 -4.22 -0.06 -7.38
C ILE A 134 -3.15 -0.57 -8.34
N ALA A 135 -2.09 0.21 -8.52
CA ALA A 135 -0.85 -0.18 -9.16
C ALA A 135 0.24 -0.39 -8.08
N TYR A 136 0.61 -1.64 -7.85
CA TYR A 136 1.70 -2.02 -6.96
C TYR A 136 3.04 -1.92 -7.68
N HIS A 137 3.85 -0.95 -7.28
CA HIS A 137 5.19 -0.75 -7.81
C HIS A 137 6.18 -1.57 -7.00
N HIS A 138 6.72 -2.61 -7.62
CA HIS A 138 7.77 -3.44 -7.04
C HIS A 138 9.14 -2.88 -7.40
N PRO A 139 10.02 -2.65 -6.42
CA PRO A 139 11.37 -2.22 -6.70
C PRO A 139 12.15 -3.34 -7.40
N LYS A 140 13.27 -2.97 -8.02
CA LYS A 140 14.25 -3.93 -8.51
C LYS A 140 14.87 -4.67 -7.33
N THR A 141 14.93 -5.99 -7.39
CA THR A 141 15.56 -6.85 -6.39
C THR A 141 16.83 -7.48 -6.94
N ILE A 142 17.74 -7.86 -6.04
CA ILE A 142 18.94 -8.62 -6.38
C ILE A 142 18.97 -9.90 -5.53
N ALA A 143 19.44 -10.99 -6.11
CA ALA A 143 19.58 -12.23 -5.36
C ALA A 143 20.84 -12.16 -4.48
N HIS A 144 20.64 -12.19 -3.16
CA HIS A 144 21.72 -12.37 -2.20
C HIS A 144 21.93 -13.84 -1.87
N SER A 145 23.18 -14.20 -1.53
CA SER A 145 23.47 -15.53 -1.01
C SER A 145 22.92 -15.72 0.40
N ASP A 146 22.64 -16.96 0.78
CA ASP A 146 22.23 -17.30 2.15
C ASP A 146 23.24 -16.78 3.19
N GLU A 147 24.55 -16.89 2.89
CA GLU A 147 25.61 -16.38 3.77
C GLU A 147 25.52 -14.87 4.00
N HIS A 148 25.18 -14.10 2.95
CA HIS A 148 24.99 -12.65 3.07
C HIS A 148 23.77 -12.34 3.92
N ILE A 149 22.64 -12.99 3.63
CA ILE A 149 21.38 -12.79 4.35
C ILE A 149 21.55 -13.10 5.84
N GLU A 150 22.21 -14.21 6.18
CA GLU A 150 22.49 -14.57 7.57
C GLU A 150 23.46 -13.61 8.25
N ALA A 151 24.43 -13.05 7.51
CA ALA A 151 25.31 -12.01 8.04
C ALA A 151 24.53 -10.72 8.37
N ILE A 152 23.64 -10.26 7.49
CA ILE A 152 22.79 -9.09 7.72
C ILE A 152 21.85 -9.33 8.90
N LYS A 153 21.14 -10.46 8.94
CA LYS A 153 20.27 -10.82 10.08
C LYS A 153 21.04 -10.83 11.39
N ARG A 154 22.24 -11.40 11.42
CA ARG A 154 23.08 -11.44 12.62
C ARG A 154 23.53 -10.05 13.07
N GLU A 155 23.87 -9.17 12.13
CA GLU A 155 24.28 -7.80 12.41
C GLU A 155 23.10 -6.99 12.97
N ARG A 156 21.94 -7.03 12.32
CA ARG A 156 20.70 -6.42 12.81
C ARG A 156 20.29 -6.95 14.18
N PHE A 157 20.37 -8.26 14.41
CA PHE A 157 20.11 -8.86 15.73
C PHE A 157 21.05 -8.28 16.79
N LYS A 158 22.36 -8.19 16.52
CA LYS A 158 23.32 -7.60 17.47
C LYS A 158 22.99 -6.14 17.78
N THR A 159 22.65 -5.36 16.76
CA THR A 159 22.30 -3.94 16.90
C THR A 159 21.04 -3.76 17.73
N GLN A 160 19.94 -4.42 17.34
CA GLN A 160 18.67 -4.38 18.09
C GLN A 160 18.85 -4.81 19.53
N ARG A 161 19.65 -5.84 19.73
CA ARG A 161 19.94 -6.38 21.04
C ARG A 161 20.75 -5.41 21.91
N ALA A 162 21.71 -4.70 21.33
CA ALA A 162 22.44 -3.64 22.03
C ALA A 162 21.52 -2.47 22.43
N GLU A 163 20.60 -2.07 21.54
CA GLU A 163 19.58 -1.07 21.84
C GLU A 163 18.65 -1.52 22.98
N ASN A 164 18.20 -2.78 22.94
CA ASN A 164 17.35 -3.35 23.98
C ASN A 164 18.08 -3.39 25.33
N VAL A 165 19.37 -3.72 25.36
CA VAL A 165 20.20 -3.68 26.58
C VAL A 165 20.33 -2.25 27.11
N ALA A 166 20.57 -1.28 26.23
CA ALA A 166 20.66 0.13 26.61
C ALA A 166 19.32 0.69 27.15
N ALA A 167 18.19 0.12 26.72
CA ALA A 167 16.86 0.50 27.16
C ALA A 167 16.36 -0.26 28.41
N ILE A 168 17.17 -1.16 29.00
CA ILE A 168 16.74 -1.91 30.19
C ILE A 168 16.47 -0.92 31.32
N THR A 169 15.27 -1.03 31.89
CA THR A 169 14.89 -0.38 33.15
C THR A 169 14.27 -1.42 34.07
N VAL A 170 14.51 -1.26 35.38
CA VAL A 170 13.99 -2.18 36.40
C VAL A 170 13.38 -1.39 37.55
N GLU A 171 12.28 -1.89 38.10
CA GLU A 171 11.60 -1.27 39.23
C GLU A 171 11.98 -1.96 40.54
N VAL A 172 12.42 -1.19 41.53
CA VAL A 172 12.65 -1.64 42.91
C VAL A 172 12.10 -0.58 43.85
N ASP A 173 11.23 -0.97 44.79
CA ASP A 173 10.60 -0.04 45.74
C ASP A 173 9.96 1.19 45.07
N LYS A 174 9.31 1.00 43.92
CA LYS A 174 8.70 2.06 43.08
C LYS A 174 9.69 3.05 42.46
N MET A 175 10.99 2.74 42.48
CA MET A 175 12.03 3.50 41.80
C MET A 175 12.45 2.78 40.53
N LEU A 176 12.51 3.50 39.41
CA LEU A 176 12.95 2.96 38.12
C LEU A 176 14.44 3.20 37.93
N PHE A 177 15.21 2.13 37.97
CA PHE A 177 16.65 2.17 37.74
C PHE A 177 16.98 1.86 36.29
N ASP A 178 17.99 2.55 35.74
CA ASP A 178 18.64 2.12 34.51
C ASP A 178 19.36 0.79 34.74
N GLY A 179 19.15 -0.17 33.84
CA GLY A 179 19.71 -1.52 33.91
C GLY A 179 20.67 -1.86 32.77
N ASP A 180 21.12 -0.87 32.02
CA ASP A 180 22.15 -1.06 30.99
C ASP A 180 23.50 -1.51 31.59
N GLU A 181 24.45 -1.91 30.73
CA GLU A 181 25.75 -2.45 31.18
C GLU A 181 26.55 -1.45 32.03
N LEU A 182 26.44 -0.16 31.71
CA LEU A 182 27.11 0.90 32.45
C LEU A 182 26.49 1.06 33.85
N SER A 183 25.16 1.06 33.94
CA SER A 183 24.45 1.18 35.22
C SER A 183 24.68 -0.04 36.09
N GLN A 184 24.64 -1.25 35.55
CA GLN A 184 25.01 -2.47 36.28
C GLN A 184 26.45 -2.39 36.83
N SER A 185 27.39 -1.89 36.03
CA SER A 185 28.78 -1.68 36.46
C SER A 185 28.86 -0.65 37.61
N ARG A 186 28.09 0.44 37.52
CA ARG A 186 28.02 1.47 38.58
C ARG A 186 27.39 0.92 39.85
N MET A 187 26.28 0.17 39.74
CA MET A 187 25.59 -0.46 40.87
C MET A 187 26.53 -1.42 41.57
N THR A 188 27.20 -2.31 40.82
CA THR A 188 28.17 -3.27 41.36
C THR A 188 29.29 -2.58 42.15
N ARG A 189 29.85 -1.49 41.61
CA ARG A 189 30.87 -0.70 42.30
C ARG A 189 30.34 -0.08 43.60
N ALA A 190 29.15 0.51 43.57
CA ALA A 190 28.52 1.08 44.76
C ALA A 190 28.26 0.01 45.83
N ILE A 191 27.72 -1.16 45.44
CA ILE A 191 27.44 -2.29 46.34
C ILE A 191 28.70 -2.81 47.05
N ILE A 192 29.87 -2.77 46.39
CA ILE A 192 31.15 -3.20 46.97
C ILE A 192 31.66 -2.17 47.99
N LEU A 193 31.45 -0.87 47.73
CA LEU A 193 31.97 0.21 48.56
C LEU A 193 31.08 0.54 49.76
N MET A 194 29.77 0.32 49.64
CA MET A 194 28.78 0.62 50.68
C MET A 194 28.76 -0.43 51.79
N SER A 195 28.68 0.04 53.04
CA SER A 195 28.25 -0.76 54.19
C SER A 195 26.74 -1.02 54.15
N ASP A 196 26.24 -1.94 54.97
CA ASP A 196 24.81 -2.28 54.99
C ASP A 196 23.91 -1.14 55.50
N THR A 197 24.49 -0.16 56.19
CA THR A 197 23.78 1.03 56.70
C THR A 197 23.97 2.27 55.83
N ASP A 198 24.81 2.20 54.80
CA ASP A 198 25.10 3.35 53.95
C ASP A 198 23.94 3.63 52.98
N THR A 199 23.75 4.91 52.69
CA THR A 199 22.94 5.38 51.56
C THR A 199 23.82 6.16 50.58
N GLN A 200 23.42 6.20 49.32
CA GLN A 200 24.11 6.97 48.29
C GLN A 200 23.10 7.66 47.38
N LEU A 201 23.41 8.89 46.95
CA LEU A 201 22.63 9.57 45.92
C LEU A 201 22.79 8.84 44.59
N TRP A 202 21.66 8.56 43.96
CA TRP A 202 21.55 7.86 42.69
C TRP A 202 20.62 8.59 41.75
N VAL A 203 20.92 8.56 40.45
CA VAL A 203 20.06 9.10 39.40
C VAL A 203 19.28 7.95 38.80
N LEU A 204 17.95 8.02 38.89
CA LEU A 204 17.01 7.06 38.33
C LEU A 204 16.83 7.26 36.82
N ALA A 205 16.18 6.30 36.16
CA ALA A 205 15.91 6.33 34.72
C ALA A 205 15.02 7.52 34.29
N ASN A 206 14.19 8.02 35.21
CA ASN A 206 13.38 9.23 35.02
C ASN A 206 14.16 10.54 35.29
N ASN A 207 15.48 10.45 35.50
CA ASN A 207 16.40 11.53 35.89
C ASN A 207 16.17 12.13 37.28
N GLU A 208 15.33 11.52 38.13
CA GLU A 208 15.23 11.94 39.54
C GLU A 208 16.46 11.49 40.33
N VAL A 209 16.88 12.34 41.26
CA VAL A 209 17.99 12.03 42.19
C VAL A 209 17.40 11.61 43.53
N VAL A 210 17.70 10.39 43.96
CA VAL A 210 17.18 9.79 45.20
C VAL A 210 18.29 9.18 46.04
N GLU A 211 18.08 9.07 47.35
CA GLU A 211 18.96 8.27 48.21
C GLU A 211 18.56 6.79 48.13
N VAL A 212 19.51 5.94 47.77
CA VAL A 212 19.30 4.50 47.66
C VAL A 212 20.17 3.74 48.64
N THR A 213 19.65 2.64 49.14
CA THR A 213 20.36 1.70 50.01
C THR A 213 21.16 0.69 49.19
N ARG A 214 22.14 0.04 49.84
CA ARG A 214 22.89 -1.07 49.26
C ARG A 214 21.98 -2.21 48.77
N GLU A 215 20.93 -2.53 49.51
CA GLU A 215 20.02 -3.63 49.17
C GLU A 215 19.17 -3.30 47.93
N GLN A 216 18.69 -2.06 47.78
CA GLN A 216 17.97 -1.62 46.59
C GLN A 216 18.84 -1.69 45.33
N LEU A 217 20.10 -1.23 45.41
CA LEU A 217 21.04 -1.35 44.30
C LEU A 217 21.33 -2.81 43.93
N LYS A 218 21.42 -3.70 44.94
CA LYS A 218 21.62 -5.13 44.71
C LYS A 218 20.43 -5.77 44.01
N GLN A 219 19.20 -5.48 44.44
CA GLN A 219 17.99 -5.98 43.79
C GLN A 219 17.87 -5.45 42.36
N ALA A 220 18.11 -4.15 42.15
CA ALA A 220 18.10 -3.55 40.82
C ALA A 220 19.15 -4.19 39.90
N CYS A 221 20.37 -4.43 40.40
CA CYS A 221 21.43 -5.07 39.64
C CYS A 221 21.07 -6.52 39.25
N VAL A 222 20.47 -7.28 40.16
CA VAL A 222 20.04 -8.67 39.89
C VAL A 222 18.93 -8.70 38.84
N LEU A 223 17.91 -7.84 38.96
CA LEU A 223 16.82 -7.74 37.98
C LEU A 223 17.36 -7.32 36.61
N SER A 224 18.32 -6.39 36.57
CA SER A 224 18.93 -5.93 35.32
C SER A 224 19.71 -7.04 34.62
N ALA A 225 20.49 -7.82 35.38
CA ALA A 225 21.22 -8.97 34.84
C ALA A 225 20.28 -10.07 34.32
N GLN A 226 19.15 -10.30 35.00
CA GLN A 226 18.10 -11.22 34.53
C GLN A 226 17.51 -10.74 33.21
N LYS A 227 17.11 -9.46 33.13
CA LYS A 227 16.59 -8.83 31.90
C LYS A 227 17.58 -8.89 30.75
N GLN A 228 18.86 -8.63 31.02
CA GLN A 228 19.90 -8.76 29.99
C GLN A 228 20.07 -10.21 29.52
N SER A 229 19.99 -11.18 30.43
CA SER A 229 20.07 -12.61 30.09
C SER A 229 18.90 -13.06 29.21
N GLU A 230 17.70 -12.52 29.43
CA GLU A 230 16.52 -12.77 28.59
C GLU A 230 16.71 -12.30 27.14
N LEU A 231 17.57 -11.30 26.89
CA LEU A 231 17.86 -10.80 25.54
C LEU A 231 18.90 -11.66 24.80
N TRP A 232 19.59 -12.56 25.51
CA TRP A 232 20.76 -13.31 25.01
C TRP A 232 20.41 -14.73 24.52
N VAL A 233 19.13 -15.11 24.61
CA VAL A 233 18.55 -16.38 24.13
C VAL A 233 17.99 -16.21 22.73
#